data_AF-A0A7C5ZTX3-F1
#
_entry.id   AF-A0A7C5ZTX3-F1
#
_cell.length_a   1.000
_cell.length_b   1.000
_cell.length_c   1.000
_cell.angle_alpha   90.00
_cell.angle_beta   90.00
_cell.angle_gamma   90.00
#
_symmetry.space_group_name_H-M   'P 1'
#
loop_
_entity.id
_entity.type
_entity.pdbx_description
1 polymer ?
#
loop_
_entity_poly.entity_id
_entity_poly.type
_entity_poly.pdbx_seq_one_letter_code
_entity_poly.pdbx_strand_id
1 'polypeptide(L)'
;MSRFLWVSIFILAFTFTSNGQVRNECSANSDKLYDRKKTIKQLAKTLNKSIPERKDVYRTGYDVTEDGKSPAGFFIYDLTDPSNKDITSTGCIEFEKDHIYHFAPFDYAFSLSHIAILENGKLKIFKSINCKDRGDRLEDVIAYLNQRLANDKNKDEILDRVKNYRKYGKYYKMDNYSTLVCQQVGESKE
;
A
#
# COMPACT_ATOMS: atom_id res chain seq x y z
N MET A 1 -20.94 -81.66 9.16
CA MET A 1 -21.57 -80.60 8.32
C MET A 1 -21.70 -79.35 9.18
N SER A 2 -20.86 -78.34 8.94
CA SER A 2 -21.00 -77.03 9.61
C SER A 2 -20.68 -75.95 8.58
N ARG A 3 -21.66 -75.08 8.33
CA ARG A 3 -21.62 -73.99 7.35
C ARG A 3 -20.98 -72.77 8.00
N PHE A 4 -19.91 -72.23 7.41
CA PHE A 4 -19.39 -70.92 7.79
C PHE A 4 -19.98 -69.84 6.89
N LEU A 5 -20.70 -68.92 7.53
CA LEU A 5 -21.30 -67.72 6.95
C LEU A 5 -20.18 -66.71 6.61
N TRP A 6 -20.11 -66.26 5.37
CA TRP A 6 -19.27 -65.13 4.97
C TRP A 6 -20.04 -63.82 5.20
N VAL A 7 -19.52 -62.96 6.08
CA VAL A 7 -20.01 -61.58 6.25
C VAL A 7 -19.06 -60.67 5.49
N SER A 8 -19.52 -60.12 4.36
CA SER A 8 -18.80 -59.11 3.60
C SER A 8 -18.99 -57.74 4.26
N ILE A 9 -17.92 -57.20 4.84
CA ILE A 9 -17.87 -55.83 5.37
C ILE A 9 -17.59 -54.89 4.20
N PHE A 10 -18.57 -54.08 3.82
CA PHE A 10 -18.37 -52.95 2.91
C PHE A 10 -17.77 -51.77 3.67
N ILE A 11 -16.50 -51.47 3.42
CA ILE A 11 -15.85 -50.25 3.91
C ILE A 11 -16.22 -49.12 2.94
N LEU A 12 -17.09 -48.21 3.37
CA LEU A 12 -17.31 -46.92 2.72
C LEU A 12 -16.04 -46.06 2.89
N ALA A 13 -15.28 -45.90 1.81
CA ALA A 13 -14.20 -44.92 1.75
C ALA A 13 -14.83 -43.52 1.61
N PHE A 14 -14.91 -42.79 2.73
CA PHE A 14 -15.12 -41.34 2.71
C PHE A 14 -13.85 -40.68 2.18
N THR A 15 -13.86 -40.32 0.90
CA THR A 15 -12.87 -39.39 0.35
C THR A 15 -13.16 -38.01 0.91
N PHE A 16 -12.39 -37.59 1.91
CA PHE A 16 -12.29 -36.18 2.28
C PHE A 16 -11.65 -35.44 1.12
N THR A 17 -12.47 -34.84 0.24
CA THR A 17 -12.02 -33.73 -0.60
C THR A 17 -11.74 -32.55 0.32
N SER A 18 -10.50 -32.43 0.76
CA SER A 18 -10.00 -31.18 1.32
C SER A 18 -10.17 -30.11 0.23
N ASN A 19 -11.15 -29.23 0.40
CA ASN A 19 -11.24 -27.99 -0.35
C ASN A 19 -9.93 -27.22 -0.09
N GLY A 20 -8.97 -27.35 -1.02
CA GLY A 20 -7.79 -26.51 -1.03
C GLY A 20 -8.25 -25.07 -1.13
N GLN A 21 -8.15 -24.34 -0.02
CA GLN A 21 -8.24 -22.90 -0.03
C GLN A 21 -7.18 -22.40 -1.03
N VAL A 22 -7.62 -21.89 -2.17
CA VAL A 22 -6.75 -21.18 -3.11
C VAL A 22 -6.15 -20.02 -2.33
N ARG A 23 -4.91 -20.19 -1.87
CA ARG A 23 -4.11 -19.05 -1.42
C ARG A 23 -4.03 -18.14 -2.64
N ASN A 24 -4.67 -16.97 -2.58
CA ASN A 24 -4.53 -15.95 -3.61
C ASN A 24 -3.05 -15.54 -3.65
N GLU A 25 -2.28 -16.21 -4.49
CA GLU A 25 -0.91 -15.82 -4.78
C GLU A 25 -0.95 -14.66 -5.76
N CYS A 26 -0.36 -13.53 -5.36
CA CYS A 26 -0.08 -12.48 -6.31
C CYS A 26 0.84 -13.03 -7.39
N SER A 27 0.44 -12.89 -8.65
CA SER A 27 1.35 -13.05 -9.77
C SER A 27 2.56 -12.12 -9.61
N ALA A 28 3.64 -12.40 -10.31
CA ALA A 28 4.72 -11.44 -10.43
C ALA A 28 4.17 -10.07 -10.90
N ASN A 29 4.86 -9.00 -10.52
CA ASN A 29 4.52 -7.65 -10.99
C ASN A 29 4.53 -7.64 -12.53
N SER A 30 3.51 -7.05 -13.14
CA SER A 30 3.32 -7.03 -14.59
C SER A 30 4.48 -6.30 -15.28
N ASP A 31 4.90 -5.16 -14.73
CA ASP A 31 6.05 -4.41 -15.17
C ASP A 31 7.35 -4.97 -14.56
N LYS A 32 8.22 -5.51 -15.41
CA LYS A 32 9.48 -6.15 -15.02
C LYS A 32 10.53 -5.16 -14.50
N LEU A 33 10.34 -3.86 -14.67
CA LEU A 33 11.23 -2.84 -14.10
C LEU A 33 11.10 -2.76 -12.57
N TYR A 34 9.99 -3.24 -12.01
CA TYR A 34 9.69 -3.14 -10.59
C TYR A 34 9.41 -4.51 -9.98
N ASP A 35 10.15 -4.85 -8.92
CA ASP A 35 9.85 -6.00 -8.09
C ASP A 35 8.93 -5.56 -6.94
N ARG A 36 7.70 -6.09 -6.89
CA ARG A 36 6.67 -5.66 -5.93
C ARG A 36 7.17 -5.65 -4.49
N LYS A 37 7.79 -6.75 -4.06
CA LYS A 37 8.29 -6.91 -2.68
C LYS A 37 9.37 -5.89 -2.36
N LYS A 38 10.34 -5.70 -3.28
CA LYS A 38 11.42 -4.72 -3.14
C LYS A 38 10.88 -3.29 -3.11
N THR A 39 9.92 -2.97 -3.97
CA THR A 39 9.26 -1.66 -4.01
C THR A 39 8.55 -1.37 -2.69
N ILE A 40 7.71 -2.28 -2.20
CA ILE A 40 7.02 -2.12 -0.90
C ILE A 40 8.04 -1.94 0.24
N LYS A 41 9.12 -2.75 0.27
CA LYS A 41 10.19 -2.59 1.26
C LYS A 41 10.87 -1.22 1.22
N GLN A 42 11.06 -0.64 0.03
CA GLN A 42 11.62 0.71 -0.10
C GLN A 42 10.66 1.79 0.42
N LEU A 43 9.36 1.65 0.16
CA LEU A 43 8.33 2.54 0.70
C LEU A 43 8.28 2.43 2.24
N ALA A 44 8.26 1.21 2.77
CA ALA A 44 8.30 0.95 4.21
C ALA A 44 9.54 1.56 4.89
N LYS A 45 10.73 1.40 4.29
CA LYS A 45 11.97 2.04 4.76
C LYS A 45 11.84 3.57 4.77
N THR A 46 11.16 4.15 3.78
CA THR A 46 10.93 5.59 3.73
C THR A 46 10.02 6.06 4.85
N LEU A 47 8.93 5.33 5.13
CA LEU A 47 8.03 5.62 6.25
C LEU A 47 8.76 5.52 7.59
N ASN A 48 9.51 4.44 7.83
CA ASN A 48 10.29 4.26 9.06
C ASN A 48 11.29 5.39 9.31
N LYS A 49 11.90 5.93 8.24
CA LYS A 49 12.82 7.08 8.36
C LYS A 49 12.08 8.39 8.62
N SER A 50 10.91 8.57 8.02
CA SER A 50 10.16 9.83 8.09
C SER A 50 9.32 9.94 9.37
N ILE A 51 9.04 8.80 10.01
CA ILE A 51 8.14 8.67 11.15
C ILE A 51 8.78 7.75 12.22
N PRO A 52 9.94 8.14 12.79
CA PRO A 52 10.59 7.34 13.82
C PRO A 52 9.71 7.12 15.05
N GLU A 53 8.79 8.05 15.36
CA GLU A 53 7.96 8.08 16.56
C GLU A 53 7.01 6.87 16.66
N ARG A 54 6.63 6.27 15.52
CA ARG A 54 5.79 5.06 15.52
C ARG A 54 6.45 3.92 16.29
N LYS A 55 7.77 3.78 16.15
CA LYS A 55 8.52 2.69 16.80
C LYS A 55 8.48 2.85 18.32
N ASP A 56 8.46 4.07 18.82
CA ASP A 56 8.38 4.34 20.26
C ASP A 56 7.01 3.96 20.82
N VAL A 57 5.94 4.16 20.05
CA VAL A 57 4.56 3.82 20.45
C VAL A 57 4.26 2.33 20.31
N TYR A 58 4.54 1.73 19.15
CA TYR A 58 4.12 0.36 18.82
C TYR A 58 5.24 -0.69 18.94
N ARG A 59 6.47 -0.28 19.29
CA ARG A 59 7.67 -1.13 19.32
C ARG A 59 8.00 -1.81 17.98
N THR A 60 7.31 -1.41 16.91
CA THR A 60 7.40 -1.97 15.57
C THR A 60 7.30 -0.85 14.53
N GLY A 61 7.95 -1.06 13.39
CA GLY A 61 7.92 -0.15 12.24
C GLY A 61 6.95 -0.61 11.15
N TYR A 62 7.13 -0.05 9.97
CA TYR A 62 6.48 -0.50 8.73
C TYR A 62 7.34 -1.56 8.04
N ASP A 63 6.70 -2.51 7.38
CA ASP A 63 7.39 -3.52 6.57
C ASP A 63 6.47 -4.03 5.44
N VAL A 64 6.92 -5.03 4.70
CA VAL A 64 6.08 -5.89 3.87
C VAL A 64 5.59 -7.08 4.72
N THR A 65 4.40 -7.60 4.42
CA THR A 65 3.89 -8.84 5.03
C THR A 65 4.82 -10.03 4.79
N GLU A 66 4.71 -11.08 5.60
CA GLU A 66 5.59 -12.26 5.52
C GLU A 66 5.59 -12.92 4.14
N ASP A 67 4.42 -12.97 3.50
CA ASP A 67 4.25 -13.47 2.13
C ASP A 67 4.89 -12.57 1.06
N GLY A 68 5.34 -11.37 1.44
CA GLY A 68 6.01 -10.41 0.58
C GLY A 68 5.08 -9.64 -0.36
N LYS A 69 3.76 -9.75 -0.19
CA LYS A 69 2.77 -9.30 -1.18
C LYS A 69 2.13 -7.96 -0.86
N SER A 70 1.98 -7.66 0.43
CA SER A 70 1.22 -6.51 0.91
C SER A 70 2.03 -5.61 1.83
N PRO A 71 1.70 -4.32 1.92
CA PRO A 71 2.27 -3.45 2.94
C PRO A 71 1.75 -3.82 4.34
N ALA A 72 2.62 -3.77 5.33
CA ALA A 72 2.29 -3.98 6.74
C ALA A 72 2.29 -2.63 7.48
N GLY A 73 1.10 -2.17 7.87
CA GLY A 73 0.90 -0.95 8.66
C GLY A 73 0.72 0.35 7.87
N PHE A 74 0.66 0.28 6.54
CA PHE A 74 0.41 1.43 5.64
C PHE A 74 -0.36 0.98 4.38
N PHE A 75 -1.00 1.94 3.69
CA PHE A 75 -1.62 1.70 2.38
C PHE A 75 -0.77 2.26 1.25
N ILE A 76 -1.05 1.79 0.03
CA ILE A 76 -0.52 2.33 -1.22
C ILE A 76 -1.70 2.46 -2.19
N TYR A 77 -1.83 3.61 -2.83
CA TYR A 77 -2.90 3.94 -3.75
C TYR A 77 -2.32 4.47 -5.07
N ASP A 78 -2.75 3.93 -6.20
CA ASP A 78 -2.37 4.41 -7.53
C ASP A 78 -3.20 5.64 -7.92
N LEU A 79 -2.56 6.81 -7.98
CA LEU A 79 -3.18 8.07 -8.39
C LEU A 79 -3.18 8.26 -9.90
N THR A 80 -2.44 7.44 -10.67
CA THR A 80 -2.49 7.46 -12.13
C THR A 80 -3.72 6.72 -12.62
N ASP A 81 -3.94 5.49 -12.14
CA ASP A 81 -5.09 4.66 -12.50
C ASP A 81 -5.98 4.34 -11.28
N PRO A 82 -7.15 5.01 -11.14
CA PRO A 82 -8.07 4.77 -10.04
C PRO A 82 -8.86 3.45 -10.15
N SER A 83 -8.68 2.66 -11.21
CA SER A 83 -9.19 1.29 -11.31
C SER A 83 -8.25 0.29 -10.62
N ASN A 84 -6.96 0.63 -10.50
CA ASN A 84 -5.95 -0.06 -9.67
C ASN A 84 -6.14 0.31 -8.18
N LYS A 85 -7.35 0.09 -7.66
CA LYS A 85 -7.78 0.59 -6.35
C LYS A 85 -7.04 -0.03 -5.18
N ASP A 86 -6.88 0.82 -4.17
CA ASP A 86 -6.45 0.58 -2.79
C ASP A 86 -6.36 -0.89 -2.38
N ILE A 87 -5.11 -1.31 -2.24
CA ILE A 87 -4.80 -2.58 -1.68
C ILE A 87 -4.58 -2.35 -0.20
N THR A 88 -5.68 -2.49 0.53
CA THR A 88 -5.59 -2.98 1.91
C THR A 88 -4.76 -4.24 1.95
N SER A 89 -4.21 -4.53 3.12
CA SER A 89 -3.36 -5.65 3.56
C SER A 89 -3.49 -7.04 2.89
N THR A 90 -4.42 -7.26 1.95
CA THR A 90 -4.81 -8.53 1.33
C THR A 90 -4.83 -8.53 -0.22
N GLY A 91 -4.50 -7.45 -0.93
CA GLY A 91 -4.49 -7.42 -2.42
C GLY A 91 -3.09 -7.40 -3.04
N CYS A 92 -3.01 -7.45 -4.38
CA CYS A 92 -1.76 -7.46 -5.15
C CYS A 92 -1.56 -6.16 -5.93
N ILE A 93 -0.69 -5.27 -5.45
CA ILE A 93 -0.56 -3.93 -6.07
C ILE A 93 0.38 -4.03 -7.25
N GLU A 94 -0.06 -3.53 -8.40
CA GLU A 94 0.81 -3.42 -9.57
C GLU A 94 1.58 -2.10 -9.53
N PHE A 95 2.89 -2.23 -9.67
CA PHE A 95 3.83 -1.13 -9.81
C PHE A 95 4.19 -0.96 -11.26
N GLU A 96 3.69 0.09 -11.90
CA GLU A 96 3.82 0.31 -13.32
C GLU A 96 4.72 1.51 -13.60
N LYS A 97 5.47 1.41 -14.70
CA LYS A 97 6.27 2.53 -15.18
C LYS A 97 5.36 3.72 -15.42
N ASP A 98 5.89 4.85 -14.98
CA ASP A 98 5.34 6.17 -15.05
C ASP A 98 4.17 6.49 -14.12
N HIS A 99 3.70 5.51 -13.34
CA HIS A 99 2.62 5.69 -12.38
C HIS A 99 3.05 6.47 -11.13
N ILE A 100 2.04 7.07 -10.49
CA ILE A 100 2.16 7.94 -9.33
C ILE A 100 1.37 7.31 -8.19
N TYR A 101 2.03 7.06 -7.08
CA TYR A 101 1.44 6.38 -5.94
C TYR A 101 1.43 7.27 -4.71
N HIS A 102 0.29 7.34 -4.05
CA HIS A 102 0.19 7.87 -2.71
C HIS A 102 0.30 6.74 -1.69
N PHE A 103 1.18 6.90 -0.72
CA PHE A 103 1.29 5.95 0.38
C PHE A 103 1.41 6.68 1.70
N ALA A 104 0.72 6.14 2.71
CA ALA A 104 0.75 6.67 4.07
C ALA A 104 0.37 5.58 5.08
N PRO A 105 0.77 5.75 6.34
CA PRO A 105 0.31 4.90 7.43
C PRO A 105 -1.21 4.92 7.58
N PHE A 106 -1.78 3.78 7.96
CA PHE A 106 -3.21 3.68 8.25
C PHE A 106 -3.61 4.44 9.52
N ASP A 107 -2.75 4.43 10.53
CA ASP A 107 -2.99 5.13 11.79
C ASP A 107 -2.95 6.64 11.53
N TYR A 108 -4.08 7.31 11.80
CA TYR A 108 -4.25 8.72 11.51
C TYR A 108 -3.14 9.55 12.15
N ALA A 109 -2.79 9.35 13.42
CA ALA A 109 -1.79 10.17 14.09
C ALA A 109 -0.42 10.14 13.37
N PHE A 110 -0.08 9.00 12.76
CA PHE A 110 1.16 8.83 12.02
C PHE A 110 0.99 9.00 10.50
N SER A 111 -0.16 9.46 10.01
CA SER A 111 -0.50 9.47 8.59
C SER A 111 0.19 10.60 7.78
N LEU A 112 1.52 10.64 7.88
CA LEU A 112 2.41 11.39 7.00
C LEU A 112 2.28 10.81 5.59
N SER A 113 1.82 11.63 4.66
CA SER A 113 1.55 11.23 3.28
C SER A 113 2.78 11.45 2.41
N HIS A 114 3.07 10.47 1.56
CA HIS A 114 4.19 10.48 0.63
C HIS A 114 3.68 10.21 -0.78
N ILE A 115 4.35 10.78 -1.78
CA ILE A 115 4.08 10.51 -3.21
C ILE A 115 5.31 9.83 -3.81
N ALA A 116 5.14 8.63 -4.33
CA ALA A 116 6.15 7.93 -5.11
C ALA A 116 5.83 8.01 -6.60
N ILE A 117 6.85 8.19 -7.42
CA ILE A 117 6.77 8.23 -8.87
C ILE A 117 7.76 7.21 -9.43
N LEU A 118 7.27 6.31 -10.27
CA LEU A 118 8.04 5.20 -10.83
C LEU A 118 8.61 5.58 -12.19
N GLU A 119 9.90 5.89 -12.26
CA GLU A 119 10.55 6.41 -13.45
C GLU A 119 11.75 5.55 -13.83
N ASN A 120 11.67 4.89 -14.99
CA ASN A 120 12.78 4.13 -15.57
C ASN A 120 13.43 3.14 -14.57
N GLY A 121 12.61 2.40 -13.82
CA GLY A 121 13.08 1.42 -12.82
C GLY A 121 13.55 2.04 -11.50
N LYS A 122 13.33 3.34 -11.28
CA LYS A 122 13.68 4.06 -10.06
C LYS A 122 12.45 4.64 -9.40
N LEU A 123 12.52 4.81 -8.08
CA LEU A 123 11.50 5.52 -7.29
C LEU A 123 11.99 6.93 -6.99
N LYS A 124 11.26 7.93 -7.46
CA LYS A 124 11.36 9.29 -6.93
C LYS A 124 10.29 9.46 -5.87
N ILE A 125 10.67 9.87 -4.65
CA ILE A 125 9.73 10.00 -3.54
C ILE A 125 9.74 11.42 -2.99
N PHE A 126 8.56 12.04 -2.98
CA PHE A 126 8.28 13.25 -2.22
C PHE A 126 7.68 12.87 -0.87
N LYS A 127 8.21 13.41 0.21
CA LYS A 127 7.97 12.92 1.56
C LYS A 127 7.13 13.87 2.38
N SER A 128 6.26 13.30 3.21
CA SER A 128 5.54 14.01 4.28
C SER A 128 4.85 15.29 3.80
N ILE A 129 4.23 15.23 2.63
CA ILE A 129 3.72 16.40 1.88
C ILE A 129 2.54 17.11 2.58
N ASN A 130 1.92 16.44 3.56
CA ASN A 130 0.89 17.03 4.43
C ASN A 130 1.46 17.71 5.69
N CYS A 131 2.76 17.64 5.95
CA CYS A 131 3.36 18.13 7.19
C CYS A 131 4.27 19.32 6.96
N LYS A 132 3.99 20.41 7.65
CA LYS A 132 4.86 21.59 7.65
C LYS A 132 6.24 21.23 8.23
N ASP A 133 7.30 21.69 7.58
CA ASP A 133 8.71 21.57 7.99
C ASP A 133 9.30 20.15 8.11
N ARG A 134 8.58 19.08 7.71
CA ARG A 134 9.06 17.69 7.80
C ARG A 134 9.43 17.06 6.46
N GLY A 135 9.09 17.68 5.34
CA GLY A 135 9.25 17.07 4.03
C GLY A 135 9.11 18.03 2.87
N ASP A 136 8.80 17.47 1.70
CA ASP A 136 8.62 18.21 0.46
C ASP A 136 7.27 18.92 0.46
N ARG A 137 7.14 19.97 -0.36
CA ARG A 137 5.87 20.69 -0.49
C ARG A 137 5.02 20.05 -1.58
N LEU A 138 3.70 20.03 -1.39
CA LEU A 138 2.76 19.58 -2.43
C LEU A 138 2.95 20.38 -3.72
N GLU A 139 3.22 21.69 -3.63
CA GLU A 139 3.46 22.53 -4.81
C GLU A 139 4.65 22.04 -5.65
N ASP A 140 5.70 21.53 -5.01
CA ASP A 140 6.89 20.99 -5.70
C ASP A 140 6.53 19.69 -6.43
N VAL A 141 5.67 18.85 -5.84
CA VAL A 141 5.13 17.65 -6.50
C VAL A 141 4.32 18.05 -7.73
N ILE A 142 3.43 19.03 -7.60
CA ILE A 142 2.57 19.50 -8.69
C ILE A 142 3.38 20.15 -9.81
N ALA A 143 4.40 20.95 -9.48
CA ALA A 143 5.29 21.55 -10.46
C ALA A 143 6.06 20.47 -11.23
N TYR A 144 6.62 19.48 -10.52
CA TYR A 144 7.32 18.36 -11.12
C TYR A 144 6.43 17.56 -12.09
N LEU A 145 5.23 17.20 -11.65
CA LEU A 145 4.29 16.44 -12.46
C LEU A 145 3.77 17.24 -13.66
N ASN A 146 3.58 18.55 -13.51
CA ASN A 146 3.14 19.41 -14.61
C ASN A 146 4.10 19.38 -15.81
N GLN A 147 5.40 19.39 -15.53
CA GLN A 147 6.44 19.28 -16.56
C GLN A 147 6.49 17.86 -17.12
N ARG A 148 6.48 16.86 -16.24
CA ARG A 148 6.61 15.45 -16.63
C ARG A 148 5.46 14.94 -17.49
N LEU A 149 4.23 15.33 -17.15
CA LEU A 149 3.00 14.90 -17.83
C LEU A 149 2.62 15.81 -19.00
N ALA A 150 3.53 16.64 -19.52
CA ALA A 150 3.21 17.67 -20.53
C ALA A 150 2.44 17.12 -21.76
N ASN A 151 2.69 15.87 -22.14
CA ASN A 151 2.05 15.20 -23.27
C ASN A 151 1.06 14.08 -22.87
N ASP A 152 0.75 13.95 -21.58
CA ASP A 152 -0.19 12.93 -21.09
C ASP A 152 -1.64 13.42 -21.27
N LYS A 153 -2.46 12.63 -21.96
CA LYS A 153 -3.87 12.94 -22.21
C LYS A 153 -4.72 13.05 -20.94
N ASN A 154 -4.30 12.39 -19.86
CA ASN A 154 -4.99 12.35 -18.57
C ASN A 154 -4.34 13.30 -17.55
N LYS A 155 -3.41 14.16 -17.97
CA LYS A 155 -2.64 15.06 -17.11
C LYS A 155 -3.50 15.77 -16.07
N ASP A 156 -4.57 16.43 -16.50
CA ASP A 156 -5.37 17.27 -15.61
C ASP A 156 -6.07 16.45 -14.53
N GLU A 157 -6.59 15.27 -14.87
CA GLU A 157 -7.21 14.37 -13.90
C GLU A 157 -6.18 13.80 -12.92
N ILE A 158 -5.00 13.41 -13.40
CA ILE A 158 -3.92 12.91 -12.54
C ILE A 158 -3.50 14.02 -11.56
N LEU A 159 -3.32 15.25 -12.04
CA LEU A 159 -2.97 16.38 -11.20
C LEU A 159 -4.06 16.71 -10.18
N ASP A 160 -5.35 16.61 -10.55
CA ASP A 160 -6.45 16.78 -9.60
C ASP A 160 -6.41 15.71 -8.50
N ARG A 161 -6.20 14.44 -8.86
CA ARG A 161 -6.05 13.34 -7.88
C ARG A 161 -4.86 13.57 -6.96
N VAL A 162 -3.72 14.03 -7.50
CA VAL A 162 -2.53 14.33 -6.69
C VAL A 162 -2.75 15.53 -5.79
N LYS A 163 -3.43 16.60 -6.22
CA LYS A 163 -3.81 17.72 -5.34
C LYS A 163 -4.72 17.27 -4.20
N ASN A 164 -5.60 16.32 -4.50
CA ASN A 164 -6.58 15.76 -3.56
C ASN A 164 -6.16 14.42 -2.96
N TYR A 165 -4.86 14.10 -2.91
CA TYR A 165 -4.34 12.77 -2.57
C TYR A 165 -4.93 12.17 -1.28
N ARG A 166 -5.23 12.99 -0.25
CA ARG A 166 -5.82 12.49 1.01
C ARG A 166 -7.24 11.95 0.87
N LYS A 167 -7.96 12.26 -0.21
CA LYS A 167 -9.25 11.61 -0.53
C LYS A 167 -9.05 10.13 -0.91
N TYR A 168 -7.83 9.74 -1.29
CA TYR A 168 -7.48 8.41 -1.75
C TYR A 168 -6.59 7.71 -0.71
N GLY A 169 -7.17 6.80 0.05
CA GLY A 169 -6.49 6.03 1.08
C GLY A 169 -7.39 5.72 2.27
N LYS A 170 -6.87 4.97 3.24
CA LYS A 170 -7.59 4.58 4.45
C LYS A 170 -6.86 5.11 5.68
N TYR A 171 -7.60 5.86 6.49
CA TYR A 171 -7.10 6.45 7.70
C TYR A 171 -8.01 6.09 8.87
N TYR A 172 -7.45 5.41 9.86
CA TYR A 172 -8.15 5.03 11.07
C TYR A 172 -7.78 5.98 12.19
N LYS A 173 -8.79 6.65 12.75
CA LYS A 173 -8.65 7.40 13.99
C LYS A 173 -8.85 6.44 15.16
N MET A 174 -7.92 6.44 16.09
CA MET A 174 -8.13 5.85 17.41
C MET A 174 -8.37 6.97 18.41
N ASP A 175 -9.16 6.73 19.45
CA ASP A 175 -9.64 7.80 20.36
C ASP A 175 -8.52 8.65 20.95
N ASN A 176 -7.36 8.04 21.25
CA ASN A 176 -6.18 8.73 21.79
C ASN A 176 -5.18 9.23 20.72
N TYR A 177 -5.46 9.03 19.44
CA TYR A 177 -4.56 9.28 18.29
C TYR A 177 -5.31 9.97 17.14
N SER A 178 -6.08 11.01 17.48
CA SER A 178 -6.94 11.74 16.55
C SER A 178 -6.27 12.94 15.87
N THR A 179 -5.07 13.31 16.31
CA THR A 179 -4.26 14.42 15.76
C THR A 179 -2.96 13.91 15.17
N LEU A 180 -2.51 14.51 14.06
CA LEU A 180 -1.22 14.15 13.47
C LEU A 180 -0.06 14.49 14.40
N VAL A 181 1.03 13.71 14.31
CA VAL A 181 2.33 14.00 14.93
C VAL A 181 3.07 15.19 14.30
N CYS A 182 2.41 15.95 13.44
CA CYS A 182 2.96 17.12 12.76
C CYS A 182 1.88 18.20 12.63
N GLN A 183 2.30 19.45 12.43
CA GLN A 183 1.39 20.51 12.00
C GLN A 183 1.03 20.29 10.52
N GLN A 184 -0.27 20.25 10.20
CA GLN A 184 -0.70 20.11 8.83
C GLN A 184 -0.48 21.39 8.03
N VAL A 185 -0.21 21.23 6.73
CA VAL A 185 -0.24 22.36 5.79
C VAL A 185 -1.66 22.92 5.74
N GLY A 186 -1.82 24.22 5.97
CA GLY A 186 -3.12 24.91 5.96
C GLY A 186 -3.80 25.04 7.33
N GLU A 187 -3.27 24.43 8.39
CA GLU A 187 -3.73 24.67 9.77
C GLU A 187 -2.92 25.81 10.39
N SER A 188 -3.56 26.97 10.62
CA SER A 188 -3.04 28.00 11.52
C SER A 188 -3.23 27.53 12.96
N LYS A 189 -2.19 27.67 13.80
CA LYS A 189 -2.40 27.66 15.25
C LYS A 189 -3.17 28.94 15.57
N GLU A 190 -4.46 28.81 15.90
CA GLU A 190 -5.15 29.85 16.67
C GLU A 190 -4.50 29.99 18.05
#